data_AF-A0A952DCL1-F1
#
_entry.id   AF-A0A952DCL1-F1
#
_cell.length_a   1.000
_cell.length_b   1.000
_cell.length_c   1.000
_cell.angle_alpha   90.00
_cell.angle_beta   90.00
_cell.angle_gamma   90.00
#
_symmetry.space_group_name_H-M   'P 1'
#
loop_
_entity.id
_entity.type
_entity.pdbx_description
1 polymer ?
#
loop_
_entity_poly.entity_id
_entity_poly.type
_entity_poly.pdbx_seq_one_letter_code
_entity_poly.pdbx_strand_id
1 'polypeptide(L)'
;MSYHALHQRRWRIAIALTAVVAAVYFGFILLVAYAKPLMGRALVPGLSVGILLGALVIIAAWMTTWIYVRWANSHFDAEITRLKAEGGQ
;
A
#
# COMPACT_ATOMS: atom_id res chain seq x y z
N MET A 1 -14.31 6.56 -28.81
CA MET A 1 -13.98 7.39 -27.63
C MET A 1 -12.73 6.82 -26.97
N SER A 2 -11.75 7.69 -26.72
CA SER A 2 -10.31 7.40 -26.76
C SER A 2 -9.76 6.55 -25.59
N TYR A 3 -9.00 5.50 -25.94
CA TYR A 3 -8.25 4.60 -25.03
C TYR A 3 -7.27 5.32 -24.07
N HIS A 4 -6.90 6.57 -24.36
CA HIS A 4 -5.93 7.34 -23.56
C HIS A 4 -6.45 7.75 -22.16
N ALA A 5 -7.77 7.85 -21.96
CA ALA A 5 -8.34 8.26 -20.66
C ALA A 5 -8.23 7.17 -19.57
N LEU A 6 -8.20 5.89 -19.95
CA LEU A 6 -8.03 4.79 -18.97
C LEU A 6 -6.59 4.69 -18.46
N HIS A 7 -5.59 5.04 -19.28
CA HIS A 7 -4.19 4.86 -18.90
C HIS A 7 -3.75 5.84 -17.80
N GLN A 8 -4.17 7.10 -17.86
CA GLN A 8 -3.83 8.10 -16.84
C GLN A 8 -4.44 7.81 -15.46
N ARG A 9 -5.62 7.18 -15.42
CA ARG A 9 -6.27 6.79 -14.16
C ARG A 9 -5.52 5.68 -13.44
N ARG A 10 -4.89 4.76 -14.19
CA ARG A 10 -4.06 3.66 -13.64
C ARG A 10 -2.78 4.18 -12.99
N TRP A 11 -2.09 5.10 -13.67
CA TRP A 11 -0.84 5.67 -13.18
C TRP A 11 -1.01 6.46 -11.88
N ARG A 12 -2.12 7.20 -11.73
CA ARG A 12 -2.43 7.92 -10.48
C ARG A 12 -2.58 6.98 -9.29
N ILE A 13 -3.18 5.81 -9.47
CA ILE A 13 -3.40 4.86 -8.37
C ILE A 13 -2.10 4.15 -8.01
N ALA A 14 -1.31 3.73 -9.00
CA ALA A 14 0.02 3.18 -8.77
C ALA A 14 0.92 4.17 -8.02
N ILE A 15 0.98 5.43 -8.46
CA ILE A 15 1.76 6.50 -7.80
C ILE A 15 1.24 6.77 -6.38
N ALA A 16 -0.08 6.81 -6.17
CA ALA A 16 -0.65 7.02 -4.85
C ALA A 16 -0.25 5.89 -3.88
N LEU A 17 -0.32 4.63 -4.31
CA LEU A 17 0.07 3.48 -3.49
C LEU A 17 1.57 3.48 -3.20
N THR A 18 2.41 3.79 -4.19
CA THR A 18 3.86 3.97 -3.98
C THR A 18 4.14 5.08 -2.96
N ALA A 19 3.45 6.22 -3.08
CA ALA A 19 3.59 7.33 -2.15
C ALA A 19 3.17 6.95 -0.71
N VAL A 20 2.11 6.14 -0.56
CA VAL A 20 1.69 5.62 0.75
C VAL A 20 2.76 4.72 1.36
N VAL A 21 3.30 3.75 0.61
CA VAL A 21 4.37 2.88 1.09
C VAL A 21 5.61 3.69 1.48
N ALA A 22 6.00 4.64 0.64
CA ALA A 22 7.12 5.52 0.92
C ALA A 22 6.89 6.34 2.19
N ALA A 23 5.71 6.94 2.35
CA ALA A 23 5.37 7.73 3.54
C ALA A 23 5.41 6.90 4.82
N VAL A 24 4.87 5.68 4.80
CA VAL A 24 4.91 4.77 5.97
C VAL A 24 6.36 4.36 6.28
N TYR A 25 7.14 4.01 5.27
CA TYR A 25 8.52 3.56 5.42
C TYR A 25 9.44 4.67 5.97
N PHE A 26 9.46 5.82 5.28
CA PHE A 26 10.27 6.96 5.72
C PHE A 26 9.77 7.53 7.05
N GLY A 27 8.44 7.59 7.26
CA GLY A 27 7.86 8.03 8.52
C GLY A 27 8.30 7.17 9.69
N PHE A 28 8.26 5.84 9.55
CA PHE A 28 8.72 4.92 10.58
C PHE A 28 10.24 5.06 10.85
N ILE A 29 11.06 5.13 9.79
CA ILE A 29 12.52 5.30 9.92
C ILE A 29 12.85 6.62 10.64
N LEU A 30 12.22 7.72 10.28
CA LEU A 30 12.42 9.02 10.93
C LEU A 30 12.06 8.94 12.42
N LEU A 31 10.93 8.33 12.76
CA LEU A 31 10.53 8.11 14.14
C LEU A 31 11.56 7.27 14.93
N VAL A 32 12.07 6.20 14.33
CA VAL A 32 13.12 5.36 14.94
C VAL A 32 14.44 6.12 15.08
N ALA A 33 14.81 6.94 14.10
CA ALA A 33 16.07 7.68 14.08
C ALA A 33 16.09 8.84 15.08
N TYR A 34 15.04 9.66 15.11
CA TYR A 34 14.98 10.90 15.88
C TYR A 34 14.28 10.75 17.24
N ALA A 35 13.30 9.85 17.37
CA ALA A 35 12.50 9.69 18.59
C ALA A 35 12.86 8.42 19.39
N LYS A 36 14.16 8.08 19.46
CA LYS A 36 14.69 6.95 20.26
C LYS A 36 14.14 6.86 21.70
N PRO A 37 14.13 7.94 22.50
CA PRO A 37 13.58 7.85 23.87
C PRO A 37 12.08 7.57 23.90
N LEU A 38 11.33 8.00 22.87
CA LEU A 38 9.91 7.68 22.73
C LEU A 38 9.73 6.21 22.34
N MET A 39 10.51 5.72 21.38
CA MET A 39 10.51 4.34 20.90
C MET A 39 10.87 3.32 21.98
N GLY A 40 11.81 3.67 22.86
CA GLY A 40 12.22 2.84 23.99
C GLY A 40 11.28 2.90 25.20
N ARG A 41 10.30 3.80 25.21
CA ARG A 41 9.36 3.94 26.33
C ARG A 41 8.51 2.67 26.45
N ALA A 42 8.62 1.99 27.58
CA ALA A 42 7.76 0.86 27.90
C ALA A 42 6.33 1.36 28.18
N LEU A 43 5.35 0.77 27.51
CA LEU A 43 3.92 0.94 27.80
C LEU A 43 3.45 -0.09 28.83
N VAL A 44 3.97 -1.31 28.72
CA VAL A 44 3.69 -2.46 29.56
C VAL A 44 4.99 -3.28 29.67
N PRO A 45 5.20 -4.12 30.70
CA PRO A 45 6.40 -4.95 30.79
C PRO A 45 6.57 -5.79 29.51
N GLY A 46 7.69 -5.60 28.81
CA GLY A 46 7.98 -6.27 27.53
C GLY A 46 7.37 -5.64 26.27
N LEU A 47 6.52 -4.61 26.38
CA LEU A 47 5.95 -3.89 25.23
C LEU A 47 6.38 -2.41 25.24
N SER A 48 7.26 -2.04 24.31
CA SER A 48 7.62 -0.65 24.07
C SER A 48 6.70 0.00 23.04
N VAL A 49 6.65 1.33 23.05
CA VAL A 49 6.00 2.14 22.02
C VAL A 49 6.51 1.75 20.64
N GLY A 50 7.81 1.47 20.49
CA GLY A 50 8.39 1.08 19.20
C GLY A 50 7.93 -0.28 18.70
N ILE A 51 7.75 -1.27 19.58
CA ILE A 51 7.19 -2.58 19.20
C ILE A 51 5.75 -2.40 18.71
N LEU A 52 4.94 -1.61 19.43
CA LEU A 52 3.56 -1.32 19.03
C LEU A 52 3.49 -0.60 17.68
N LEU A 53 4.34 0.42 17.47
CA LEU A 53 4.43 1.15 16.20
C LEU A 53 4.88 0.25 15.05
N GLY A 54 5.87 -0.62 15.28
CA GLY A 54 6.33 -1.60 14.29
C GLY A 54 5.21 -2.55 13.88
N ALA A 55 4.45 -3.08 14.85
CA ALA A 55 3.28 -3.90 14.56
C ALA A 55 2.23 -3.14 13.72
N LEU A 56 2.00 -1.87 14.03
CA LEU A 56 1.06 -1.02 13.29
C LEU A 56 1.51 -0.79 11.84
N VAL A 57 2.83 -0.63 11.61
CA VAL A 57 3.42 -0.55 10.27
C VAL A 57 3.22 -1.84 9.48
N ILE A 58 3.39 -3.01 10.11
CA ILE A 58 3.15 -4.31 9.46
C ILE A 58 1.69 -4.41 9.00
N ILE A 59 0.74 -4.03 9.87
CA ILE A 59 -0.69 -4.01 9.53
C ILE A 59 -0.95 -3.05 8.36
N ALA A 60 -0.36 -1.85 8.38
CA ALA A 60 -0.49 -0.88 7.30
C ALA A 60 0.08 -1.39 5.96
N ALA A 61 1.20 -2.11 6.00
CA ALA A 61 1.81 -2.74 4.82
C ALA A 61 0.91 -3.83 4.22
N TRP A 62 0.32 -4.68 5.08
CA TRP A 62 -0.66 -5.67 4.66
C TRP A 62 -1.91 -5.02 4.06
N MET A 63 -2.44 -3.99 4.71
CA MET A 63 -3.61 -3.25 4.23
C MET A 63 -3.34 -2.61 2.87
N THR A 64 -2.18 -1.99 2.68
CA THR A 64 -1.77 -1.40 1.41
C THR A 64 -1.66 -2.47 0.32
N THR A 65 -1.05 -3.62 0.62
CA THR A 65 -0.97 -4.75 -0.30
C THR A 65 -2.36 -5.25 -0.68
N TRP A 66 -3.27 -5.41 0.28
CA TRP A 66 -4.64 -5.85 0.02
C TRP A 66 -5.41 -4.87 -0.87
N ILE A 67 -5.31 -3.57 -0.60
CA ILE A 67 -5.90 -2.51 -1.44
C ILE A 67 -5.33 -2.58 -2.86
N TYR A 68 -4.01 -2.71 -2.99
CA TYR A 68 -3.35 -2.85 -4.28
C TYR A 68 -3.85 -4.08 -5.05
N VAL A 69 -3.89 -5.26 -4.41
CA VAL A 69 -4.33 -6.51 -5.04
C VAL A 69 -5.79 -6.43 -5.47
N ARG A 70 -6.67 -5.90 -4.62
CA ARG A 70 -8.09 -5.71 -4.97
C ARG A 70 -8.23 -4.79 -6.18
N TRP A 71 -7.47 -3.70 -6.23
CA TRP A 71 -7.47 -2.80 -7.37
C TRP A 71 -6.91 -3.48 -8.63
N ALA A 72 -5.77 -4.16 -8.52
CA ALA A 72 -5.15 -4.86 -9.64
C ALA A 72 -6.09 -5.93 -10.22
N ASN A 73 -6.74 -6.74 -9.37
CA ASN A 73 -7.73 -7.73 -9.82
C ASN A 73 -8.90 -7.08 -10.56
N SER A 74 -9.43 -5.96 -10.06
CA SER A 74 -10.50 -5.24 -10.77
C SER A 74 -10.08 -4.69 -12.14
N HIS A 75 -8.78 -4.42 -12.31
CA HIS A 75 -8.21 -3.99 -13.59
C HIS A 75 -7.96 -5.16 -14.54
N PHE A 76 -7.47 -6.29 -14.02
CA PHE A 76 -7.25 -7.51 -14.81
C PHE A 76 -8.55 -8.16 -15.31
N ASP A 77 -9.62 -8.15 -14.51
CA ASP A 77 -10.93 -8.67 -14.93
C ASP A 77 -11.50 -7.89 -16.14
N ALA A 78 -11.23 -6.59 -16.24
CA ALA A 78 -11.62 -5.79 -17.39
C ALA A 78 -10.91 -6.22 -18.68
N GLU A 79 -9.64 -6.64 -18.58
CA GLU A 79 -8.84 -7.11 -19.72
C GLU A 79 -9.25 -8.53 -20.15
N ILE A 80 -9.53 -9.42 -19.18
CA ILE A 80 -9.96 -10.80 -19.44
C ILE A 80 -11.36 -10.84 -20.08
N THR A 81 -12.26 -9.96 -19.65
CA THR A 81 -13.61 -9.84 -20.25
C THR A 81 -13.51 -9.46 -21.73
N ARG A 82 -12.51 -8.67 -22.10
CA ARG A 82 -12.28 -8.22 -23.48
C ARG A 82 -11.72 -9.32 -24.38
N LEU A 83 -10.77 -10.11 -23.86
CA LEU A 83 -10.20 -11.27 -24.59
C LEU A 83 -11.24 -12.38 -24.81
N LYS A 84 -12.15 -12.61 -23.86
CA LYS A 84 -13.27 -13.57 -24.05
C LYS A 84 -14.28 -13.11 -25.10
N ALA A 85 -14.44 -11.80 -25.31
CA ALA A 85 -15.34 -11.27 -26.33
C ALA A 85 -14.76 -11.34 -27.76
N GLU A 86 -13.42 -11.35 -27.90
CA GLU A 86 -12.74 -11.43 -29.20
C GLU A 86 -12.36 -12.86 -29.60
N GLY A 87 -12.11 -13.77 -28.65
CA GLY A 87 -11.71 -15.17 -28.92
C GLY A 87 -12.86 -16.19 -28.98
N GLY A 88 -14.11 -15.75 -28.99
CA GLY A 88 -15.31 -16.59 -29.07
C GLY A 88 -15.86 -16.77 -30.49
N GLN A 89 -14.99 -16.95 -31.48
CA GLN A 89 -15.35 -17.48 -32.81
C GLN A 89 -14.71 -18.85 -33.01
#